data_AF-A0A1Y6MEC3-F1
#
_entry.id   AF-A0A1Y6MEC3-F1
#
_cell.length_a   1.000
_cell.length_b   1.000
_cell.length_c   1.000
_cell.angle_alpha   90.00
_cell.angle_beta   90.00
_cell.angle_gamma   90.00
#
_symmetry.space_group_name_H-M   'P 1'
#
loop_
_entity.id
_entity.type
_entity.pdbx_description
1 polymer ?
#
loop_
_entity_poly.entity_id
_entity_poly.type
_entity_poly.pdbx_seq_one_letter_code
_entity_poly.pdbx_strand_id
1 'polypeptide(L)'
;MNWELTLKIASALVGIISLIKIFHDLFTSKKTSLQNEYNFVKIFLNDLTDAENNNKPLHPFALEKGYQALAGTDAVSSSEVKYILTLKDSAQCLRDFIFAKYLFERLNTDGDFKIKFRKKYSKLWVRNLNKTYYILGYVILAFISISPLVFMSFLNQTLSQMSTQLMITLPIFGFLSYISLNNWGKFIRGEHLYQNQKEYQKTKIITDKYSH
;
A
#
# COMPACT_ATOMS: atom_id res chain seq x y z
N MET A 1 -37.40 -34.83 5.49
CA MET A 1 -36.23 -33.92 5.43
C MET A 1 -36.73 -32.53 5.06
N ASN A 2 -36.54 -31.53 5.91
CA ASN A 2 -37.14 -30.20 5.72
C ASN A 2 -36.56 -29.53 4.48
N TRP A 3 -37.43 -29.26 3.49
CA TRP A 3 -37.07 -28.62 2.21
C TRP A 3 -36.29 -27.31 2.40
N GLU A 4 -36.67 -26.53 3.42
CA GLU A 4 -35.97 -25.31 3.81
C GLU A 4 -34.53 -25.55 4.26
N LEU A 5 -34.26 -26.67 4.96
CA LEU A 5 -32.94 -27.00 5.48
C LEU A 5 -32.01 -27.42 4.34
N THR A 6 -32.53 -28.17 3.35
CA THR A 6 -31.81 -28.47 2.11
C THR A 6 -31.50 -27.23 1.28
N LEU A 7 -32.43 -26.28 1.15
CA LEU A 7 -32.19 -25.03 0.42
C LEU A 7 -31.16 -24.14 1.11
N LYS A 8 -31.17 -24.06 2.44
CA LYS A 8 -30.17 -23.31 3.22
C LYS A 8 -28.76 -23.89 3.09
N ILE A 9 -28.64 -25.22 3.08
CA ILE A 9 -27.34 -25.88 2.89
C ILE A 9 -26.84 -25.69 1.45
N ALA A 10 -27.72 -25.85 0.46
CA ALA A 10 -27.35 -25.65 -0.94
C ALA A 10 -26.89 -24.21 -1.21
N SER A 11 -27.60 -23.20 -0.70
CA SER A 11 -27.22 -21.79 -0.87
C SER A 11 -25.92 -21.45 -0.12
N ALA A 12 -25.70 -22.02 1.06
CA ALA A 12 -24.45 -21.86 1.80
C ALA A 12 -23.25 -22.47 1.03
N LEU A 13 -23.41 -23.66 0.45
CA LEU A 13 -22.36 -24.30 -0.35
C LEU A 13 -22.02 -23.49 -1.61
N VAL A 14 -23.02 -22.97 -2.32
CA VAL A 14 -22.80 -22.09 -3.47
C VAL A 14 -22.05 -20.81 -3.06
N GLY A 15 -22.38 -20.22 -1.92
CA GLY A 15 -21.67 -19.07 -1.36
C GLY A 15 -20.20 -19.39 -1.05
N ILE A 16 -19.93 -20.52 -0.40
CA ILE A 16 -18.57 -20.96 -0.06
C ILE A 16 -17.74 -21.22 -1.32
N ILE A 17 -18.29 -21.93 -2.31
CA ILE A 17 -17.61 -22.21 -3.59
C ILE A 17 -17.27 -20.91 -4.33
N SER A 18 -18.21 -19.96 -4.34
CA SER A 18 -18.00 -18.65 -4.96
C SER A 18 -16.87 -17.87 -4.28
N LEU A 19 -16.85 -17.86 -2.94
CA LEU A 19 -15.77 -17.23 -2.17
C LEU A 19 -14.41 -17.89 -2.43
N ILE A 20 -14.35 -19.23 -2.43
CA ILE A 20 -13.10 -19.96 -2.72
C ILE A 20 -12.56 -19.61 -4.10
N LYS A 21 -13.42 -19.52 -5.12
CA LYS A 21 -13.00 -19.12 -6.47
C LYS A 21 -12.43 -17.70 -6.50
N ILE A 22 -13.11 -16.74 -5.86
CA ILE A 22 -12.64 -15.35 -5.77
C ILE A 22 -11.27 -15.30 -5.09
N PHE A 23 -11.09 -16.02 -3.98
CA PHE A 23 -9.80 -16.11 -3.31
C PHE A 23 -8.74 -16.75 -4.22
N HIS A 24 -9.05 -17.86 -4.88
CA HIS A 24 -8.12 -18.55 -5.77
C HIS A 24 -7.65 -17.67 -6.94
N ASP A 25 -8.56 -16.93 -7.57
CA ASP A 25 -8.23 -16.02 -8.67
C ASP A 25 -7.33 -14.85 -8.19
N LEU A 26 -7.56 -14.35 -6.97
CA LEU A 26 -6.71 -13.33 -6.34
C LEU A 26 -5.29 -13.84 -6.00
N PHE A 27 -5.14 -15.12 -5.68
CA PHE A 27 -3.84 -15.69 -5.31
C PHE A 27 -3.03 -16.20 -6.51
N THR A 28 -3.66 -16.79 -7.52
CA THR A 28 -2.97 -17.49 -8.63
C THR A 28 -2.41 -16.54 -9.69
N SER A 29 -2.97 -15.34 -9.83
CA SER A 29 -2.53 -14.33 -10.81
C SER A 29 -1.12 -13.74 -10.54
N LYS A 30 -0.56 -13.95 -9.33
CA LYS A 30 0.64 -13.24 -8.87
C LYS A 30 1.93 -13.62 -9.62
N LYS A 31 2.15 -14.89 -10.00
CA LYS A 31 3.42 -15.31 -10.64
C LYS A 31 3.54 -14.81 -12.08
N THR A 32 2.48 -14.96 -12.88
CA THR A 32 2.43 -14.46 -14.26
C THR A 32 2.51 -12.93 -14.29
N SER A 33 1.91 -12.26 -13.31
CA SER A 33 2.02 -10.81 -13.14
C SER A 33 3.47 -10.34 -12.98
N LEU A 34 4.29 -11.02 -12.16
CA LEU A 34 5.68 -10.62 -11.91
C LEU A 34 6.57 -10.77 -13.16
N GLN A 35 6.35 -11.81 -13.96
CA GLN A 35 7.09 -11.99 -15.22
C GLN A 35 6.74 -10.91 -16.23
N ASN A 36 5.45 -10.59 -16.36
CA ASN A 36 4.99 -9.52 -17.25
C ASN A 36 5.50 -8.15 -16.80
N GLU A 37 5.48 -7.88 -15.49
CA GLU A 37 6.05 -6.65 -14.90
C GLU A 37 7.54 -6.55 -15.21
N TYR A 38 8.31 -7.61 -14.99
CA TYR A 38 9.74 -7.63 -15.32
C TYR A 38 10.00 -7.39 -16.81
N ASN A 39 9.27 -8.07 -17.70
CA ASN A 39 9.43 -7.89 -19.14
C ASN A 39 9.11 -6.46 -19.58
N PHE A 40 8.02 -5.88 -19.07
CA PHE A 40 7.66 -4.49 -19.31
C PHE A 40 8.75 -3.53 -18.84
N VAL A 41 9.22 -3.68 -17.58
CA VAL A 41 10.28 -2.85 -17.01
C VAL A 41 11.54 -2.92 -17.86
N LYS A 42 11.95 -4.12 -18.26
CA LYS A 42 13.14 -4.34 -19.09
C LYS A 42 13.03 -3.62 -20.44
N ILE A 43 11.90 -3.76 -21.13
CA ILE A 43 11.66 -3.10 -22.42
C ILE A 43 11.67 -1.59 -22.24
N PHE A 44 10.92 -1.06 -21.27
CA PHE A 44 10.82 0.38 -21.05
C PHE A 44 12.15 1.03 -20.66
N LEU A 45 12.95 0.38 -19.80
CA LEU A 45 14.27 0.89 -19.42
C LEU A 45 15.26 0.84 -20.59
N ASN A 46 15.18 -0.18 -21.44
CA ASN A 46 15.98 -0.25 -22.67
C ASN A 46 15.57 0.87 -23.64
N ASP A 47 14.28 1.09 -23.85
CA ASP A 47 13.76 2.17 -24.70
C ASP A 47 14.23 3.55 -24.21
N LEU A 48 14.26 3.77 -22.88
CA LEU A 48 14.79 5.00 -22.28
C LEU A 48 16.29 5.17 -22.56
N THR A 49 17.06 4.09 -22.44
CA THR A 49 18.52 4.08 -22.67
C THR A 49 18.84 4.33 -24.15
N ASP A 50 18.09 3.69 -25.05
CA ASP A 50 18.23 3.87 -26.49
C ASP A 50 17.83 5.28 -26.93
N ALA A 51 16.81 5.86 -26.30
CA ALA A 51 16.40 7.24 -26.55
C ALA A 51 17.48 8.26 -26.14
N GLU A 52 18.17 8.00 -25.03
CA GLU A 52 19.29 8.82 -24.54
C GLU A 52 20.54 8.67 -25.43
N ASN A 53 20.90 7.45 -25.83
CA ASN A 53 22.08 7.18 -26.65
C ASN A 53 21.94 7.61 -28.11
N ASN A 54 20.75 7.44 -28.70
CA ASN A 54 20.53 7.67 -30.13
C ASN A 54 19.95 9.06 -30.45
N ASN A 55 19.87 9.98 -29.47
CA ASN A 55 19.24 11.31 -29.60
C ASN A 55 17.81 11.28 -30.19
N LYS A 56 17.09 10.17 -29.99
CA LYS A 56 15.69 10.00 -30.42
C LYS A 56 14.82 9.93 -29.17
N PRO A 57 14.38 11.07 -28.62
CA PRO A 57 13.60 11.08 -27.39
C PRO A 57 12.27 10.36 -27.59
N LEU A 58 11.88 9.56 -26.60
CA LEU A 58 10.53 9.01 -26.51
C LEU A 58 9.50 10.14 -26.49
N HIS A 59 8.37 9.91 -27.16
CA HIS A 59 7.26 10.86 -27.14
C HIS A 59 6.78 11.08 -25.68
N PRO A 60 6.46 12.33 -25.25
CA PRO A 60 6.06 12.63 -23.87
C PRO A 60 4.92 11.77 -23.34
N PHE A 61 3.95 11.45 -24.19
CA PHE A 61 2.84 10.54 -23.84
C PHE A 61 3.32 9.11 -23.52
N ALA A 62 4.29 8.59 -24.30
CA ALA A 62 4.85 7.26 -24.07
C ALA A 62 5.66 7.22 -22.76
N LEU A 63 6.42 8.29 -22.47
CA LEU A 63 7.10 8.46 -21.20
C LEU A 63 6.12 8.45 -20.03
N GLU A 64 5.06 9.25 -20.10
CA GLU A 64 4.07 9.33 -19.03
C GLU A 64 3.39 8.00 -18.77
N LYS A 65 2.94 7.31 -19.83
CA LYS A 65 2.33 5.99 -19.70
C LYS A 65 3.32 4.94 -19.19
N GLY A 66 4.57 5.01 -19.61
CA GLY A 66 5.63 4.12 -19.14
C GLY A 66 5.87 4.25 -17.63
N TYR A 67 5.99 5.47 -17.13
CA TYR A 67 6.15 5.71 -15.69
C TYR A 67 4.90 5.38 -14.87
N GLN A 68 3.69 5.64 -15.40
CA GLN A 68 2.44 5.24 -14.74
C GLN A 68 2.32 3.71 -14.66
N ALA A 69 2.69 3.00 -15.73
CA ALA A 69 2.70 1.54 -15.75
C ALA A 69 3.73 0.97 -14.77
N LEU A 70 4.90 1.60 -14.66
CA LEU A 70 5.92 1.23 -13.66
C LEU A 70 5.44 1.45 -12.22
N ALA A 71 4.69 2.52 -11.98
CA ALA A 71 4.05 2.78 -10.69
C ALA A 71 2.83 1.88 -10.44
N GLY A 72 2.25 1.26 -11.47
CA GLY A 72 0.99 0.54 -11.37
C GLY A 72 -0.20 1.44 -11.01
N THR A 73 -0.09 2.75 -11.22
CA THR A 73 -1.13 3.74 -10.92
C THR A 73 -0.93 5.03 -11.73
N ASP A 74 -2.03 5.70 -12.05
CA ASP A 74 -2.07 7.05 -12.63
C ASP A 74 -2.01 8.17 -11.56
N ALA A 75 -2.06 7.81 -10.28
CA ALA A 75 -2.08 8.76 -9.18
C ALA A 75 -0.74 9.47 -8.96
N VAL A 76 0.34 9.07 -9.65
CA VAL A 76 1.72 9.55 -9.49
C VAL A 76 2.22 10.17 -10.80
N SER A 77 2.94 11.30 -10.71
CA SER A 77 3.48 11.94 -11.92
C SER A 77 4.75 11.24 -12.41
N SER A 78 5.02 11.35 -13.72
CA SER A 78 6.25 10.82 -14.34
C SER A 78 7.52 11.31 -13.64
N SER A 79 7.53 12.57 -13.21
CA SER A 79 8.67 13.18 -12.51
C SER A 79 8.88 12.61 -11.11
N GLU A 80 7.81 12.32 -10.38
CA GLU A 80 7.84 11.64 -9.08
C GLU A 80 8.43 10.23 -9.23
N VAL A 81 7.93 9.45 -10.20
CA VAL A 81 8.44 8.10 -10.47
C VAL A 81 9.91 8.15 -10.86
N LYS A 82 10.28 9.00 -11.83
CA LYS A 82 11.66 9.16 -12.28
C LYS A 82 12.61 9.48 -11.13
N TYR A 83 12.22 10.37 -10.22
CA TYR A 83 13.02 10.66 -9.03
C TYR A 83 13.19 9.45 -8.12
N ILE A 84 12.10 8.73 -7.81
CA ILE A 84 12.14 7.58 -6.91
C ILE A 84 13.01 6.45 -7.48
N LEU A 85 13.07 6.30 -8.81
CA LEU A 85 13.95 5.33 -9.45
C LEU A 85 15.44 5.61 -9.24
N THR A 86 15.83 6.84 -8.91
CA THR A 86 17.22 7.19 -8.56
C THR A 86 17.60 6.77 -7.14
N LEU A 87 16.62 6.48 -6.28
CA LEU A 87 16.86 6.08 -4.90
C LEU A 87 17.31 4.61 -4.84
N LYS A 88 18.09 4.29 -3.80
CA LYS A 88 18.40 2.91 -3.45
C LYS A 88 17.10 2.14 -3.17
N ASP A 89 17.06 0.87 -3.58
CA ASP A 89 15.88 0.00 -3.44
C ASP A 89 14.63 0.61 -4.09
N SER A 90 14.80 1.14 -5.30
CA SER A 90 13.82 1.92 -6.07
C SER A 90 12.43 1.26 -6.17
N ALA A 91 12.37 -0.05 -6.37
CA ALA A 91 11.10 -0.78 -6.43
C ALA A 91 10.34 -0.73 -5.09
N GLN A 92 11.04 -0.84 -3.96
CA GLN A 92 10.42 -0.70 -2.64
C GLN A 92 10.05 0.75 -2.36
N CYS A 93 10.95 1.69 -2.67
CA CYS A 93 10.71 3.12 -2.53
C CYS A 93 9.48 3.59 -3.33
N LEU A 94 9.27 3.06 -4.54
CA LEU A 94 8.11 3.37 -5.38
C LEU A 94 6.81 2.88 -4.75
N ARG A 95 6.78 1.62 -4.28
CA ARG A 95 5.62 1.07 -3.55
C ARG A 95 5.31 1.86 -2.27
N ASP A 96 6.36 2.22 -1.52
CA ASP A 96 6.23 2.99 -0.29
C ASP A 96 5.71 4.40 -0.57
N PHE A 97 6.18 5.04 -1.64
CA PHE A 97 5.70 6.36 -2.06
C PHE A 97 4.23 6.34 -2.46
N ILE A 98 3.82 5.40 -3.33
CA ILE A 98 2.43 5.27 -3.76
C ILE A 98 1.52 5.08 -2.54
N PHE A 99 1.92 4.18 -1.64
CA PHE A 99 1.14 3.87 -0.44
C PHE A 99 1.04 5.04 0.53
N ALA A 100 2.13 5.80 0.71
CA ALA A 100 2.23 6.92 1.65
C ALA A 100 2.00 8.30 1.03
N LYS A 101 1.61 8.40 -0.25
CA LYS A 101 1.57 9.65 -1.03
C LYS A 101 0.87 10.82 -0.32
N TYR A 102 -0.23 10.56 0.38
CA TYR A 102 -0.99 11.59 1.10
C TYR A 102 -0.21 12.27 2.23
N LEU A 103 0.88 11.67 2.74
CA LEU A 103 1.74 12.25 3.77
C LEU A 103 2.70 13.29 3.23
N PHE A 104 3.00 13.24 1.92
CA PHE A 104 3.98 14.07 1.27
C PHE A 104 3.33 15.30 0.62
N GLU A 105 4.13 16.36 0.46
CA GLU A 105 3.76 17.54 -0.30
C GLU A 105 3.69 17.19 -1.78
N ARG A 106 2.79 17.85 -2.54
CA ARG A 106 2.81 17.74 -3.99
C ARG A 106 4.10 18.39 -4.48
N LEU A 107 4.90 17.62 -5.21
CA LEU A 107 6.22 18.01 -5.67
C LEU A 107 6.08 18.93 -6.89
N ASN A 108 5.77 20.20 -6.65
CA ASN A 108 5.77 21.25 -7.67
C ASN A 108 7.03 22.09 -7.51
N THR A 109 8.20 21.60 -7.93
CA THR A 109 9.33 22.51 -8.15
C THR A 109 10.32 21.92 -9.16
N ASP A 110 10.52 22.66 -10.25
CA ASP A 110 11.58 22.44 -11.21
C ASP A 110 12.94 22.55 -10.51
N GLY A 111 13.71 21.47 -10.53
CA GLY A 111 15.16 21.49 -10.29
C GLY A 111 15.66 20.70 -9.08
N ASP A 112 14.88 20.52 -8.02
CA ASP A 112 15.40 19.91 -6.78
C ASP A 112 14.36 18.97 -6.14
N PHE A 113 14.03 17.90 -6.87
CA PHE A 113 13.10 16.86 -6.41
C PHE A 113 13.56 16.29 -5.07
N LYS A 114 12.79 16.56 -4.01
CA LYS A 114 13.02 16.06 -2.65
C LYS A 114 11.68 15.72 -2.03
N ILE A 115 11.50 14.47 -1.62
CA ILE A 115 10.34 14.02 -0.86
C ILE A 115 10.34 14.73 0.48
N LYS A 116 9.31 15.55 0.70
CA LYS A 116 9.07 16.31 1.94
C LYS A 116 7.71 15.95 2.50
N PHE A 117 7.67 15.71 3.80
CA PHE A 117 6.40 15.57 4.52
C PHE A 117 5.65 16.90 4.52
N ARG A 118 4.32 16.84 4.41
CA ARG A 118 3.45 18.00 4.59
C ARG A 118 3.78 18.72 5.89
N LYS A 119 3.64 20.05 5.93
CA LYS A 119 3.82 20.88 7.14
C LYS A 119 3.25 20.24 8.42
N LYS A 120 2.05 19.65 8.35
CA LYS A 120 1.39 18.92 9.46
C LYS A 120 2.23 17.75 10.01
N TYR A 121 2.94 17.01 9.15
CA TYR A 121 3.72 15.80 9.48
C TYR A 121 5.24 16.02 9.44
N SER A 122 5.69 17.27 9.30
CA SER A 122 7.11 17.64 9.22
C SER A 122 7.91 17.19 10.47
N LYS A 123 7.31 17.35 11.65
CA LYS A 123 7.92 17.02 12.95
C LYS A 123 7.86 15.52 13.24
N LEU A 124 8.97 14.95 13.70
CA LEU A 124 9.08 13.53 14.08
C LEU A 124 8.09 13.15 15.18
N TRP A 125 7.95 13.99 16.21
CA TRP A 125 7.03 13.73 17.31
C TRP A 125 5.57 13.64 16.84
N VAL A 126 5.15 14.50 15.91
CA VAL A 126 3.80 14.43 15.34
C VAL A 126 3.58 13.11 14.60
N ARG A 127 4.57 12.64 13.82
CA ARG A 127 4.47 11.32 13.16
C ARG A 127 4.40 10.18 14.17
N ASN A 128 5.22 10.20 15.22
CA ASN A 128 5.21 9.19 16.27
C ASN A 128 3.89 9.16 17.04
N LEU A 129 3.29 10.32 17.33
CA LEU A 129 1.97 10.40 17.92
C LEU A 129 0.90 9.80 17.01
N ASN A 130 0.89 10.15 15.72
CA ASN A 130 -0.07 9.59 14.78
C ASN A 130 0.09 8.07 14.64
N LYS A 131 1.33 7.56 14.56
CA LYS A 131 1.60 6.11 14.57
C LYS A 131 1.01 5.45 15.83
N THR A 132 1.27 6.02 17.00
CA THR A 132 0.78 5.51 18.28
C THR A 132 -0.76 5.54 18.34
N TYR A 133 -1.38 6.62 17.88
CA TYR A 133 -2.83 6.75 17.80
C TYR A 133 -3.45 5.67 16.90
N TYR A 134 -2.92 5.45 15.70
CA TYR A 134 -3.46 4.45 14.77
C TYR A 134 -3.26 3.01 15.23
N ILE A 135 -2.12 2.68 15.85
CA ILE A 135 -1.91 1.32 16.38
C ILE A 135 -2.76 1.04 17.62
N LEU A 136 -2.93 2.02 18.52
CA LEU A 136 -3.84 1.89 19.66
C LEU A 136 -5.30 1.77 19.18
N GLY A 137 -5.70 2.59 18.20
CA GLY A 137 -7.01 2.48 17.55
C GLY A 137 -7.24 1.09 16.95
N TYR A 138 -6.25 0.54 16.24
CA TYR A 138 -6.29 -0.84 15.73
C TYR A 138 -6.56 -1.86 16.83
N VAL A 139 -5.78 -1.82 17.92
CA VAL A 139 -5.91 -2.77 19.04
C VAL A 139 -7.27 -2.67 19.70
N ILE A 140 -7.74 -1.46 20.01
CA ILE A 140 -9.04 -1.23 20.66
C ILE A 140 -10.17 -1.71 19.74
N LEU A 141 -10.16 -1.34 18.46
CA LEU A 141 -11.20 -1.72 17.51
C LEU A 141 -11.19 -3.23 17.21
N ALA A 142 -10.01 -3.86 17.11
CA ALA A 142 -9.90 -5.30 16.95
C ALA A 142 -10.45 -6.02 18.19
N PHE A 143 -10.16 -5.52 19.39
CA PHE A 143 -10.70 -6.07 20.61
C PHE A 143 -12.23 -5.93 20.66
N ILE A 144 -12.79 -4.77 20.31
CA ILE A 144 -14.24 -4.57 20.21
C ILE A 144 -14.86 -5.53 19.18
N SER A 145 -14.21 -5.75 18.03
CA SER A 145 -14.72 -6.66 16.98
C SER A 145 -14.86 -8.12 17.44
N ILE A 146 -14.03 -8.55 18.39
CA ILE A 146 -14.03 -9.92 18.94
C ILE A 146 -14.69 -9.93 20.33
N SER A 147 -15.09 -8.77 20.87
CA SER A 147 -15.64 -8.65 22.22
C SER A 147 -16.82 -9.57 22.53
N PRO A 148 -17.78 -9.84 21.61
CA PRO A 148 -18.87 -10.76 21.93
C PRO A 148 -18.40 -12.18 22.22
N LEU A 149 -17.29 -12.61 21.59
CA LEU A 149 -16.66 -13.90 21.85
C LEU A 149 -15.97 -13.90 23.23
N VAL A 150 -15.22 -12.84 23.55
CA VAL A 150 -14.44 -12.74 24.79
C VAL A 150 -15.34 -12.62 26.03
N PHE A 151 -16.44 -11.87 25.93
CA PHE A 151 -17.34 -11.59 27.06
C PHE A 151 -18.57 -12.51 27.11
N MET A 152 -18.63 -13.56 26.27
CA MET A 152 -19.78 -14.49 26.23
C MET A 152 -20.08 -15.06 27.62
N SER A 153 -19.05 -15.54 28.34
CA SER A 153 -19.19 -16.13 29.67
C SER A 153 -19.54 -15.09 30.75
N PHE A 154 -19.15 -13.83 30.58
CA PHE A 154 -19.42 -12.77 31.55
C PHE A 154 -20.86 -12.25 31.45
N LEU A 155 -21.40 -12.23 30.24
CA LEU A 155 -22.73 -11.70 29.94
C LEU A 155 -23.83 -12.79 29.95
N ASN A 156 -23.50 -14.04 30.32
CA ASN A 156 -24.40 -15.19 30.29
C ASN A 156 -25.16 -15.32 28.96
N GLN A 157 -24.49 -15.03 27.84
CA GLN A 157 -25.11 -14.98 26.53
C GLN A 157 -25.28 -16.39 25.92
N THR A 158 -26.39 -16.58 25.22
CA THR A 158 -26.59 -17.79 24.40
C THR A 158 -25.72 -17.74 23.14
N LEU A 159 -25.38 -18.90 22.58
CA LEU A 159 -24.60 -19.01 21.33
C LEU A 159 -25.25 -18.23 20.17
N SER A 160 -26.59 -18.22 20.12
CA SER A 160 -27.37 -17.47 19.13
C SER A 160 -27.12 -15.96 19.24
N GLN A 161 -27.22 -15.40 20.45
CA GLN A 161 -26.98 -13.97 20.71
C GLN A 161 -25.53 -13.55 20.44
N MET A 162 -24.55 -14.39 20.79
CA MET A 162 -23.15 -14.15 20.46
C MET A 162 -22.95 -14.09 18.94
N SER A 163 -23.53 -15.06 18.21
CA SER A 163 -23.37 -15.16 16.76
C SER A 163 -23.97 -13.95 16.02
N THR A 164 -25.12 -13.44 16.48
CA THR A 164 -25.76 -12.25 15.89
C THR A 164 -24.96 -10.98 16.19
N GLN A 165 -24.39 -10.87 17.39
CA GLN A 165 -23.50 -9.76 17.74
C GLN A 165 -22.18 -9.79 16.95
N LEU A 166 -21.59 -10.95 16.72
CA LEU A 166 -20.38 -11.09 15.89
C LEU A 166 -20.64 -10.72 14.42
N MET A 167 -21.80 -11.09 13.88
CA MET A 167 -22.21 -10.70 12.52
C MET A 167 -22.27 -9.19 12.31
N ILE A 168 -22.50 -8.41 13.38
CA ILE A 168 -22.54 -6.94 13.33
C ILE A 168 -21.18 -6.34 13.66
N THR A 169 -20.56 -6.79 14.75
CA THR A 169 -19.33 -6.19 15.29
C THR A 169 -18.12 -6.48 14.41
N LEU A 170 -18.03 -7.66 13.82
CA LEU A 170 -16.87 -8.07 13.03
C LEU A 170 -16.74 -7.28 11.72
N PRO A 171 -17.79 -7.11 10.88
CA PRO A 171 -17.69 -6.29 9.67
C PRO A 171 -17.40 -4.82 9.98
N ILE A 172 -18.08 -4.24 10.97
CA ILE A 172 -17.96 -2.81 11.28
C ILE A 172 -16.61 -2.51 11.93
N PHE A 173 -16.34 -3.10 13.09
CA PHE A 173 -15.12 -2.80 13.85
C PHE A 173 -13.89 -3.48 13.25
N GLY A 174 -14.03 -4.64 12.62
CA GLY A 174 -12.94 -5.27 11.87
C GLY A 174 -12.50 -4.42 10.68
N PHE A 175 -13.43 -3.83 9.92
CA PHE A 175 -13.08 -2.91 8.83
C PHE A 175 -12.43 -1.61 9.34
N LEU A 176 -12.96 -1.00 10.40
CA LEU A 176 -12.35 0.19 11.01
C LEU A 176 -10.96 -0.10 11.59
N SER A 177 -10.77 -1.28 12.19
CA SER A 177 -9.48 -1.77 12.66
C SER A 177 -8.49 -1.89 11.49
N TYR A 178 -8.90 -2.51 10.38
CA TYR A 178 -8.09 -2.59 9.17
C TYR A 178 -7.69 -1.20 8.62
N ILE A 179 -8.62 -0.24 8.56
CA ILE A 179 -8.31 1.14 8.14
C ILE A 179 -7.24 1.76 9.04
N SER A 180 -7.34 1.55 10.35
CA SER A 180 -6.38 2.07 11.34
C SER A 180 -5.00 1.47 11.12
N LEU A 181 -4.90 0.15 10.95
CA LEU A 181 -3.65 -0.54 10.62
C LEU A 181 -3.06 -0.08 9.29
N ASN A 182 -3.90 0.07 8.27
CA ASN A 182 -3.50 0.55 6.95
C ASN A 182 -2.87 1.95 7.06
N ASN A 183 -3.49 2.88 7.79
CA ASN A 183 -2.94 4.22 8.00
C ASN A 183 -1.64 4.20 8.81
N TRP A 184 -1.51 3.35 9.83
CA TRP A 184 -0.26 3.14 10.55
C TRP A 184 0.88 2.69 9.61
N GLY A 185 0.59 1.72 8.74
CA GLY A 185 1.53 1.24 7.73
C GLY A 185 2.01 2.34 6.79
N LYS A 186 1.15 3.31 6.44
CA LYS A 186 1.53 4.42 5.58
C LYS A 186 2.58 5.33 6.23
N PHE A 187 2.50 5.56 7.54
CA PHE A 187 3.52 6.32 8.25
C PHE A 187 4.87 5.59 8.29
N ILE A 188 4.88 4.27 8.49
CA ILE A 188 6.12 3.49 8.49
C ILE A 188 6.80 3.51 7.13
N ARG A 189 6.05 3.21 6.06
CA ARG A 189 6.58 3.22 4.70
C ARG A 189 7.01 4.62 4.27
N GLY A 190 6.25 5.64 4.65
CA GLY A 190 6.64 7.03 4.41
C GLY A 190 7.94 7.43 5.13
N GLU A 191 8.16 6.95 6.35
CA GLU A 191 9.41 7.18 7.07
C GLU A 191 10.58 6.41 6.46
N HIS A 192 10.38 5.14 6.08
CA HIS A 192 11.39 4.34 5.39
C HIS A 192 11.88 5.04 4.12
N LEU A 193 10.95 5.49 3.26
CA LEU A 193 11.28 6.25 2.05
C LEU A 193 12.06 7.54 2.35
N TYR A 194 11.66 8.28 3.38
CA TYR A 194 12.34 9.51 3.77
C TYR A 194 13.77 9.26 4.31
N GLN A 195 14.00 8.15 5.01
CA GLN A 195 15.35 7.78 5.45
C GLN A 195 16.22 7.32 4.28
N ASN A 196 15.68 6.52 3.35
CA ASN A 196 16.41 6.10 2.15
C ASN A 196 16.86 7.29 1.30
N GLN A 197 16.01 8.32 1.17
CA GLN A 197 16.41 9.57 0.51
C GLN A 197 17.57 10.26 1.23
N LYS A 198 17.55 10.32 2.57
CA LYS A 198 18.65 10.94 3.34
C LYS A 198 19.95 10.18 3.17
N GLU A 199 19.91 8.86 3.15
CA GLU A 199 21.09 8.03 2.90
C GLU A 199 21.65 8.30 1.50
N TYR A 200 20.79 8.29 0.47
CA TYR A 200 21.21 8.62 -0.88
C TYR A 200 21.86 10.02 -0.98
N GLN A 201 21.26 11.03 -0.36
CA GLN A 201 21.82 12.39 -0.33
C GLN A 201 23.18 12.44 0.38
N LYS A 202 23.35 11.73 1.51
CA LYS A 202 24.64 11.64 2.20
C LYS A 202 25.71 10.99 1.32
N THR A 203 25.39 9.87 0.68
CA THR A 203 26.34 9.16 -0.19
C THR A 203 26.77 10.04 -1.37
N LYS A 204 25.83 10.73 -2.02
CA LYS A 204 26.12 11.64 -3.13
C LYS A 204 27.06 12.78 -2.72
N ILE A 205 26.81 13.42 -1.57
CA ILE A 205 27.68 14.48 -1.04
C ILE A 205 29.09 13.98 -0.75
N ILE A 206 29.24 12.73 -0.28
CA ILE A 206 30.53 12.11 -0.01
C ILE A 206 31.28 11.88 -1.32
N THR A 207 30.65 11.30 -2.34
CA THR A 207 31.30 11.05 -3.64
C THR A 207 31.73 12.33 -4.34
N ASP A 208 30.90 13.37 -4.32
CA ASP A 208 31.20 14.66 -4.95
C ASP A 208 32.38 15.38 -4.25
N LYS A 209 32.58 15.12 -2.96
CA LYS A 209 33.69 15.71 -2.17
C LYS A 209 35.04 15.04 -2.43
N TYR A 210 35.07 13.80 -2.92
CA TYR A 210 36.30 13.05 -3.21
C TYR A 210 36.65 12.98 -4.70
N SER A 211 35.82 13.57 -5.57
CA SER A 211 36.03 13.68 -7.02
C SER A 211 36.66 15.01 -7.46
N HIS A 212 37.23 15.78 -6.53
CA HIS A 212 37.92 17.05 -6.77
C HIS A 212 39.36 16.99 -6.27
#